data_AF-A0A562J1Q5-F1
#
_entry.id   AF-A0A562J1Q5-F1
#
_cell.length_a   1.000
_cell.length_b   1.000
_cell.length_c   1.000
_cell.angle_alpha   90.00
_cell.angle_beta   90.00
_cell.angle_gamma   90.00
#
_symmetry.space_group_name_H-M   'P 1'
#
loop_
_entity.id
_entity.type
_entity.pdbx_description
1 polymer ?
#
loop_
_entity_poly.entity_id
_entity_poly.type
_entity_poly.pdbx_seq_one_letter_code
_entity_poly.pdbx_strand_id
1 'polypeptide(L)'
;MDFLYEKISYLRGLADGLDVKADTKEGKLFNALMDVIEEIADGMSDIVEEQDEVNEYLDLLDEDLSTVEEELFGDMEIDEDDYDDDDYDFDFDDEDEFDEDFDDEDHCGCGCEEE
;
A
#
# COMPACT_ATOMS: atom_id res chain seq x y z
N MET A 1 10.25 -5.76 15.58
CA MET A 1 9.15 -6.71 15.82
C MET A 1 9.21 -7.45 17.17
N ASP A 2 10.33 -7.35 17.89
CA ASP A 2 10.65 -8.15 19.09
C ASP A 2 9.56 -8.14 20.18
N PHE A 3 8.86 -7.01 20.36
CA PHE A 3 7.79 -6.87 21.34
C PHE A 3 6.60 -7.83 21.10
N LEU A 4 6.30 -8.17 19.85
CA LEU A 4 5.20 -9.08 19.53
C LEU A 4 5.58 -10.52 19.87
N TYR A 5 6.80 -10.95 19.50
CA TYR A 5 7.34 -12.26 19.89
C TYR A 5 7.51 -12.40 21.41
N GLU A 6 7.86 -11.32 22.11
CA GLU A 6 7.97 -11.30 23.57
C GLU A 6 6.60 -11.56 24.23
N LYS A 7 5.53 -10.97 23.68
CA LYS A 7 4.16 -11.21 24.12
C LYS A 7 3.68 -12.63 23.81
N ILE A 8 4.00 -13.16 22.63
CA ILE A 8 3.67 -14.55 22.28
C ILE A 8 4.39 -15.53 23.22
N SER A 9 5.67 -15.28 23.49
CA SER A 9 6.47 -16.07 24.45
C SER A 9 5.89 -16.00 25.87
N TYR A 10 5.42 -14.83 26.30
CA TYR A 10 4.73 -14.67 27.57
C TYR A 10 3.42 -15.47 27.63
N LEU A 11 2.62 -15.48 26.55
CA LEU A 11 1.39 -16.27 26.46
C LEU A 11 1.67 -17.77 26.51
N ARG A 12 2.73 -18.26 25.84
CA ARG A 12 3.19 -19.65 25.95
C ARG A 12 3.55 -19.99 27.41
N GLY A 13 4.33 -19.14 28.07
CA GLY A 13 4.69 -19.34 29.49
C GLY A 13 3.47 -19.34 30.43
N LEU A 14 2.47 -18.51 30.14
CA LEU A 14 1.22 -18.49 30.91
C LEU A 14 0.40 -19.78 30.70
N ALA A 15 0.37 -20.31 29.47
CA ALA A 15 -0.33 -21.55 29.14
C ALA A 15 0.31 -22.76 29.84
N ASP A 16 1.65 -22.81 29.88
CA ASP A 16 2.40 -23.81 30.64
C ASP A 16 2.06 -23.75 32.15
N GLY A 17 1.96 -22.54 32.71
CA GLY A 17 1.59 -22.33 34.11
C GLY A 17 0.14 -22.71 34.46
N LEU A 18 -0.76 -22.73 33.48
CA LEU A 18 -2.15 -23.15 33.62
C LEU A 18 -2.35 -24.66 33.40
N ASP A 19 -1.29 -25.41 33.14
CA ASP A 19 -1.32 -26.84 32.78
C ASP A 19 -2.25 -27.12 31.59
N VAL A 20 -2.24 -26.23 30.59
CA VAL A 20 -3.01 -26.42 29.35
C VAL A 20 -2.43 -27.61 28.60
N LYS A 21 -3.04 -28.77 28.79
CA LYS A 21 -2.53 -30.01 28.18
C LYS A 21 -2.80 -30.04 26.69
N ALA A 22 -1.73 -30.20 25.89
CA ALA A 22 -1.79 -30.21 24.43
C ALA A 22 -2.68 -31.32 23.83
N ASP A 23 -3.00 -32.36 24.58
CA ASP A 23 -3.87 -33.47 24.18
C ASP A 23 -5.38 -33.22 24.39
N THR A 24 -5.73 -32.19 25.16
CA THR A 24 -7.12 -31.73 25.32
C THR A 24 -7.63 -30.99 24.09
N LYS A 25 -8.96 -30.88 23.93
CA LYS A 25 -9.54 -30.14 22.79
C LYS A 25 -9.19 -28.66 22.87
N GLU A 26 -9.21 -28.14 24.09
CA GLU A 26 -8.90 -26.76 24.44
C GLU A 26 -7.42 -26.45 24.19
N GLY A 27 -6.50 -27.36 24.60
CA GLY A 27 -5.07 -27.21 24.34
C GLY A 27 -4.70 -27.27 22.86
N LYS A 28 -5.37 -28.13 22.08
CA LYS A 28 -5.19 -28.15 20.61
C LYS A 28 -5.64 -26.85 19.96
N LEU A 29 -6.78 -26.31 20.39
CA LEU A 29 -7.27 -25.01 19.90
C LEU A 29 -6.30 -23.89 20.28
N PHE A 30 -5.79 -23.88 21.51
CA PHE A 30 -4.84 -22.89 21.97
C PHE A 30 -3.54 -22.92 21.16
N ASN A 31 -2.97 -24.10 20.92
CA ASN A 31 -1.77 -24.24 20.10
C ASN A 31 -2.00 -23.76 18.67
N ALA A 32 -3.12 -24.16 18.05
CA ALA A 32 -3.46 -23.67 16.72
C ALA A 32 -3.63 -22.13 16.68
N LEU A 33 -4.16 -21.52 17.74
CA LEU A 33 -4.23 -20.06 17.85
C LEU A 33 -2.85 -19.43 17.99
N MET A 34 -1.94 -20.03 18.76
CA MET A 34 -0.55 -19.56 18.89
C MET A 34 0.17 -19.61 17.55
N ASP A 35 0.02 -20.70 16.81
CA ASP A 35 0.64 -20.86 15.49
C ASP A 35 0.16 -19.76 14.52
N VAL A 36 -1.15 -19.50 14.48
CA VAL A 36 -1.71 -18.41 13.64
C VAL A 36 -1.19 -17.03 14.08
N ILE A 37 -1.05 -16.78 15.39
CA ILE A 37 -0.52 -15.51 15.87
C ILE A 37 0.96 -15.35 15.52
N GLU A 38 1.74 -16.44 15.52
CA GLU A 38 3.13 -16.43 15.06
C GLU A 38 3.23 -16.14 13.56
N GLU A 39 2.41 -16.78 12.74
CA GLU A 39 2.35 -16.48 11.30
C GLU A 39 1.96 -15.00 11.03
N ILE A 40 1.04 -14.44 11.82
CA ILE A 40 0.70 -13.00 11.73
C ILE A 40 1.88 -12.13 12.15
N ALA A 41 2.63 -12.53 13.18
CA ALA A 41 3.80 -11.78 13.64
C ALA A 41 4.91 -11.76 12.59
N ASP A 42 5.18 -12.92 11.97
CA ASP A 42 6.13 -13.07 10.87
C ASP A 42 5.71 -12.20 9.69
N GLY A 43 4.46 -12.34 9.20
CA GLY A 43 3.97 -11.56 8.07
C GLY A 43 3.94 -10.05 8.32
N MET A 44 3.69 -9.60 9.56
CA MET A 44 3.84 -8.18 9.90
C MET A 44 5.29 -7.71 9.92
N SER A 45 6.26 -8.59 10.24
CA SER A 45 7.69 -8.24 10.14
C SER A 45 8.07 -7.99 8.69
N ASP A 46 7.67 -8.89 7.79
CA ASP A 46 7.93 -8.78 6.36
C ASP A 46 7.34 -7.47 5.79
N ILE A 47 6.10 -7.12 6.17
CA ILE A 47 5.46 -5.86 5.75
C ILE A 47 6.23 -4.63 6.21
N VAL A 48 6.79 -4.65 7.43
CA VAL A 48 7.58 -3.52 7.94
C VAL A 48 8.87 -3.37 7.15
N GLU A 49 9.52 -4.48 6.80
CA GLU A 49 10.73 -4.46 5.95
C GLU A 49 10.42 -3.91 4.55
N GLU A 50 9.35 -4.39 3.91
CA GLU A 50 8.90 -3.87 2.61
C GLU A 50 8.52 -2.38 2.70
N GLN A 51 7.90 -1.94 3.79
CA GLN A 51 7.55 -0.53 4.00
C GLN A 51 8.80 0.35 4.13
N ASP A 52 9.83 -0.13 4.82
CA ASP A 52 11.10 0.58 4.93
C ASP A 52 11.76 0.73 3.56
N GLU A 53 11.75 -0.32 2.72
CA GLU A 53 12.23 -0.21 1.33
C GLU A 53 11.43 0.80 0.50
N VAL A 54 10.11 0.84 0.66
CA VAL A 54 9.25 1.84 -0.03
C VAL A 54 9.58 3.26 0.42
N ASN A 55 9.85 3.48 1.71
CA ASN A 55 10.26 4.80 2.19
C ASN A 55 11.58 5.24 1.55
N GLU A 56 12.56 4.35 1.40
CA GLU A 56 13.80 4.66 0.69
C GLU A 56 13.55 5.07 -0.77
N TYR A 57 12.63 4.38 -1.48
CA TYR A 57 12.25 4.79 -2.83
C TYR A 57 11.55 6.15 -2.89
N LEU A 58 10.75 6.48 -1.87
CA LEU A 58 10.09 7.79 -1.78
C LEU A 58 11.11 8.91 -1.55
N ASP A 59 12.12 8.68 -0.70
CA ASP A 59 13.20 9.64 -0.46
C ASP A 59 13.99 9.91 -1.75
N LEU A 60 14.26 8.86 -2.55
CA LEU A 60 14.91 9.02 -3.87
C LEU A 60 14.05 9.81 -4.85
N LEU A 61 12.74 9.56 -4.86
CA LEU A 61 11.81 10.28 -5.72
C LEU A 61 11.74 11.77 -5.34
N ASP A 62 11.76 12.08 -4.05
CA ASP A 62 11.78 13.46 -3.54
C ASP A 62 13.07 14.19 -3.94
N GLU A 63 14.23 13.53 -3.87
CA GLU A 63 15.51 14.07 -4.35
C GLU A 63 15.50 14.34 -5.86
N ASP A 64 15.01 13.38 -6.65
CA ASP A 64 14.87 13.53 -8.09
C ASP A 64 13.92 14.68 -8.45
N LEU A 65 12.78 14.79 -7.75
CA LEU A 65 11.81 15.86 -7.97
C LEU A 65 12.39 17.22 -7.59
N SER A 66 13.09 17.31 -6.46
CA SER A 66 13.79 18.54 -6.04
C SER A 66 14.78 19.01 -7.10
N THR A 67 15.49 18.08 -7.73
CA THR A 67 16.43 18.39 -8.83
C THR A 67 15.71 18.96 -10.05
N VAL A 68 14.56 18.38 -10.42
CA VAL A 68 13.73 18.88 -11.53
C VAL A 68 13.15 20.26 -11.22
N GLU A 69 12.69 20.48 -9.98
CA GLU A 69 12.17 21.77 -9.54
C GLU A 69 13.26 22.85 -9.58
N GLU A 70 14.48 22.55 -9.12
CA GLU A 70 15.59 23.49 -9.20
C GLU A 70 15.97 23.82 -10.66
N GLU A 71 15.97 22.83 -11.58
CA GLU A 71 16.31 23.09 -12.98
C GLU A 71 15.22 23.88 -13.73
N LEU A 72 13.95 23.70 -13.40
CA LEU A 72 12.84 24.41 -14.04
C LEU A 72 12.51 25.75 -13.39
N PHE A 73 12.64 25.85 -12.08
CA PHE A 73 12.11 26.94 -11.27
C PHE A 73 13.16 27.60 -10.35
N GLY A 74 14.38 27.07 -10.23
CA GLY A 74 15.39 27.55 -9.29
C GLY A 74 15.93 28.96 -9.55
N ASP A 75 15.82 29.46 -10.79
CA ASP A 75 16.15 30.84 -11.15
C ASP A 75 14.94 31.80 -11.07
N MET A 76 13.73 31.28 -10.81
CA MET A 76 12.58 32.12 -10.55
C MET A 76 12.64 32.55 -9.08
N GLU A 77 12.99 33.82 -8.81
CA GLU A 77 12.75 34.45 -7.51
C GLU A 77 11.22 34.52 -7.29
N ILE A 78 10.61 33.40 -6.93
CA ILE A 78 9.26 33.36 -6.38
C ILE A 78 9.41 33.93 -4.96
N ASP A 79 9.14 35.22 -4.82
CA ASP A 79 9.01 35.84 -3.51
C ASP A 79 7.90 35.07 -2.76
N GLU A 80 8.20 34.54 -1.57
CA GLU A 80 7.23 33.79 -0.74
C GLU A 80 5.98 34.64 -0.37
N ASP A 81 5.98 35.92 -0.71
CA ASP A 81 4.87 36.86 -0.56
C ASP A 81 3.93 36.93 -1.78
N ASP A 82 4.19 36.21 -2.89
CA ASP A 82 3.35 36.17 -4.11
C ASP A 82 2.44 34.93 -4.19
N TYR A 83 2.22 34.25 -3.05
CA TYR A 83 1.02 33.41 -2.86
C TYR A 83 -0.20 34.31 -2.68
N ASP A 84 -0.52 35.14 -3.68
CA ASP A 84 -1.85 35.71 -3.75
C ASP A 84 -2.79 34.55 -4.08
N ASP A 85 -3.70 34.29 -3.15
CA ASP A 85 -4.81 33.35 -3.18
C ASP A 85 -5.85 33.77 -4.24
N ASP A 86 -5.39 34.06 -5.46
CA ASP A 86 -6.21 34.57 -6.54
C ASP A 86 -6.29 33.50 -7.64
N ASP A 87 -7.34 32.69 -7.50
CA ASP A 87 -8.08 32.03 -8.58
C ASP A 87 -7.23 31.30 -9.63
N TYR A 88 -6.93 30.02 -9.35
CA TYR A 88 -6.85 29.01 -10.41
C TYR A 88 -8.24 28.84 -11.04
N ASP A 89 -8.65 29.80 -11.87
CA ASP A 89 -9.74 29.60 -12.83
C ASP A 89 -9.18 28.69 -13.94
N PHE A 90 -9.25 27.39 -13.66
CA PHE A 90 -8.99 26.34 -14.63
C PHE A 90 -10.12 26.40 -15.67
N ASP A 91 -9.98 27.30 -16.64
CA ASP A 91 -10.75 27.28 -17.88
C ASP A 91 -10.36 25.99 -18.61
N PHE A 92 -11.13 24.94 -18.33
CA PHE A 92 -11.24 23.77 -19.19
C PHE A 92 -11.90 24.28 -20.48
N ASP A 93 -11.10 24.86 -21.37
CA ASP A 93 -11.55 25.21 -22.71
C ASP A 93 -11.79 23.89 -23.44
N ASP A 94 -13.06 23.55 -23.41
CA ASP A 94 -13.77 22.40 -23.94
C ASP A 94 -13.67 22.40 -25.47
N GLU A 95 -12.49 22.06 -26.00
CA GLU A 95 -12.30 21.79 -27.44
C GLU A 95 -11.76 20.37 -27.65
N ASP A 96 -12.41 19.41 -26.97
CA ASP A 96 -12.46 18.00 -27.40
C ASP A 96 -13.32 17.91 -28.67
N GLU A 97 -12.76 18.29 -29.83
CA GLU A 97 -13.28 17.89 -31.13
C GLU A 97 -12.95 16.40 -31.34
N PHE A 98 -13.66 15.53 -30.60
CA PHE A 98 -13.71 14.10 -30.89
C PHE A 98 -14.47 13.93 -32.22
N ASP A 99 -13.72 13.68 -33.30
CA ASP A 99 -14.26 13.21 -34.58
C ASP A 99 -15.04 11.90 -34.33
N GLU A 100 -16.37 12.02 -34.24
CA GLU A 100 -17.32 10.91 -34.30
C GLU A 100 -17.35 10.34 -35.73
N ASP A 101 -16.36 9.53 -36.08
CA ASP A 101 -16.46 8.58 -37.20
C ASP A 101 -16.09 7.17 -36.71
N PHE A 102 -16.84 6.68 -35.71
CA PHE A 102 -16.90 5.25 -35.41
C PHE A 102 -18.05 4.65 -36.22
N ASP A 103 -17.73 4.20 -37.43
CA ASP A 103 -18.62 3.44 -38.31
C ASP A 103 -19.15 2.20 -37.57
N ASP A 104 -20.44 2.23 -37.24
CA ASP A 104 -21.24 1.11 -36.77
C ASP A 104 -21.40 0.07 -37.91
N GLU A 105 -20.54 -0.94 -37.95
CA GLU A 105 -20.84 -2.22 -38.61
C GLU A 105 -20.57 -3.41 -37.66
N ASP A 106 -21.46 -3.55 -36.68
CA ASP A 106 -22.22 -4.76 -36.39
C ASP A 106 -21.65 -6.10 -36.95
N HIS A 107 -20.73 -6.74 -36.21
CA HIS A 107 -20.62 -8.20 -36.27
C HIS A 107 -20.23 -8.85 -34.94
N CYS A 108 -21.24 -9.10 -34.12
CA CYS A 108 -21.18 -10.08 -33.04
C CYS A 108 -21.01 -11.49 -33.62
N GLY A 109 -19.76 -11.93 -33.76
CA GLY A 109 -19.38 -13.31 -34.05
C GLY A 109 -18.91 -14.02 -32.79
N CYS A 110 -19.79 -14.19 -31.81
CA CYS A 110 -19.51 -14.95 -30.60
C CYS A 110 -19.34 -16.43 -30.97
N GLY A 111 -18.08 -16.86 -31.12
CA GLY A 111 -17.70 -18.27 -31.19
C GLY A 111 -17.79 -18.91 -29.81
N CYS A 112 -18.99 -19.28 -29.40
CA CYS A 112 -19.19 -20.31 -28.37
C CYS A 112 -18.84 -21.66 -28.99
N GLU A 113 -17.62 -22.15 -28.80
CA GLU A 113 -17.30 -23.56 -29.02
C GLU A 113 -17.56 -24.32 -27.73
N GLU A 114 -18.76 -24.93 -27.65
CA GLU A 114 -18.96 -26.17 -26.90
C GLU A 114 -18.27 -27.30 -27.67
N GLU A 115 -17.23 -27.91 -27.10
CA GLU A 115 -17.02 -29.38 -27.07
C GLU A 115 -16.23 -29.77 -25.81
#